data_AF-A0A972XY47-F1
#
_entry.id   AF-A0A972XY47-F1
#
_cell.length_a   1.000
_cell.length_b   1.000
_cell.length_c   1.000
_cell.angle_alpha   90.00
_cell.angle_beta   90.00
_cell.angle_gamma   90.00
#
_symmetry.space_group_name_H-M   'P 1'
#
loop_
_entity.id
_entity.type
_entity.pdbx_description
1 polymer ?
#
loop_
_entity_poly.entity_id
_entity_poly.type
_entity_poly.pdbx_seq_one_letter_code
_entity_poly.pdbx_strand_id
1 'polypeptide(L)'
;YIVNLTNLPHTATDLQWLDQALGTGSVTALSYGYGNCYISATATYRIWRVQFFNSTGTLILDTFQATEIPELILATLEDIADSANRIETTLKAIT
;
A
#
# COMPACT_ATOMS: atom_id res chain seq x y z
N TYR A 1 -4.73 13.06 1.01
CA TYR A 1 -3.54 13.92 0.83
C TYR A 1 -2.28 13.06 0.96
N ILE A 2 -1.19 13.39 0.27
CA ILE A 2 0.03 12.57 0.22
C ILE A 2 1.24 13.43 0.59
N VAL A 3 2.05 12.95 1.53
CA VAL A 3 3.37 13.49 1.89
C VAL A 3 4.43 12.53 1.40
N ASN A 4 5.31 12.99 0.51
CA ASN A 4 6.42 12.19 -0.02
C ASN A 4 7.69 12.46 0.80
N LEU A 5 8.07 11.50 1.65
CA LEU A 5 9.24 11.63 2.52
C LEU A 5 10.54 11.52 1.72
N THR A 6 10.60 10.67 0.70
CA THR A 6 11.80 10.46 -0.13
C THR A 6 12.31 11.77 -0.73
N ASN A 7 11.42 12.72 -1.05
CA ASN A 7 11.80 14.00 -1.64
C ASN A 7 12.02 15.12 -0.62
N LEU A 8 11.79 14.88 0.68
CA LEU A 8 11.95 15.88 1.73
C LEU A 8 13.32 15.74 2.41
N PRO A 9 13.93 16.84 2.86
CA PRO A 9 15.13 16.76 3.68
C PRO A 9 14.78 16.16 5.04
N HIS A 10 15.35 14.99 5.36
CA HIS A 10 15.16 14.32 6.64
C HIS A 10 16.38 13.44 6.97
N THR A 11 16.50 13.08 8.24
CA THR A 11 17.47 12.12 8.75
C THR A 11 16.80 10.78 9.08
N ALA A 12 17.59 9.73 9.29
CA ALA A 12 17.07 8.45 9.78
C ALA A 12 16.37 8.59 11.15
N THR A 13 16.87 9.48 12.02
CA THR A 13 16.27 9.76 13.33
C THR A 13 14.89 10.39 13.18
N ASP A 14 14.70 11.28 12.21
CA ASP A 14 13.39 11.91 11.96
C ASP A 14 12.36 10.88 11.51
N LEU A 15 12.75 9.93 10.64
CA LEU A 15 11.88 8.85 10.21
C LEU A 15 11.50 7.93 11.38
N GLN A 16 12.47 7.56 12.21
CA GLN A 16 12.21 6.74 13.39
C GLN A 16 11.27 7.45 14.38
N TRP A 17 11.44 8.76 14.55
CA TRP A 17 10.55 9.57 15.37
C TRP A 17 9.13 9.60 14.79
N LEU A 18 8.98 9.78 13.49
CA LEU A 18 7.66 9.74 12.81
C LEU A 18 6.97 8.39 13.00
N ASP A 19 7.71 7.29 12.88
CA ASP A 19 7.16 5.94 13.09
C ASP A 19 6.67 5.73 14.51
N GLN A 20 7.41 6.22 15.50
CA GLN A 20 6.99 6.17 16.90
C GLN A 20 5.79 7.08 17.18
N ALA A 21 5.79 8.28 16.62
CA ALA A 21 4.74 9.28 16.84
C ALA A 21 3.41 8.86 16.22
N LEU A 22 3.43 8.31 15.01
CA LEU A 22 2.23 7.85 14.31
C LEU A 22 1.77 6.46 14.77
N GLY A 23 2.71 5.65 15.28
CA GLY A 23 2.48 4.30 15.78
C GLY A 23 2.11 3.29 14.69
N THR A 24 1.91 2.05 15.09
CA THR A 24 1.56 0.94 14.19
C THR A 24 0.07 0.61 14.33
N GLY A 25 -0.63 0.58 13.20
CA GLY A 25 -2.02 0.16 13.11
C GLY A 25 -2.16 -1.35 12.94
N SER A 26 -3.39 -1.82 12.78
CA SER A 26 -3.71 -3.26 12.71
C SER A 26 -3.67 -3.86 11.32
N VAL A 27 -3.54 -3.03 10.27
CA VAL A 27 -3.66 -3.46 8.88
C VAL A 27 -2.34 -3.28 8.15
N THR A 28 -1.91 -4.35 7.49
CA THR A 28 -0.83 -4.32 6.50
C THR A 28 -1.33 -5.01 5.24
N ALA A 29 -1.13 -4.37 4.09
CA ALA A 29 -1.41 -4.90 2.77
C ALA A 29 -0.13 -4.95 1.93
N LEU A 30 -0.04 -5.98 1.10
CA LEU A 30 1.06 -6.18 0.15
C LEU A 30 0.47 -6.19 -1.25
N SER A 31 0.99 -5.34 -2.12
CA SER A 31 0.64 -5.35 -3.55
C SER A 31 1.87 -5.76 -4.36
N TYR A 32 1.73 -6.86 -5.10
CA TYR A 32 2.78 -7.49 -5.91
C TYR A 32 2.64 -7.18 -7.42
N GLY A 33 2.12 -6.00 -7.76
CA GLY A 33 1.98 -5.53 -9.15
C GLY A 33 3.29 -5.10 -9.81
N TYR A 34 3.28 -4.00 -10.57
CA TYR A 34 4.47 -3.37 -11.18
C TYR A 34 5.40 -2.69 -10.14
N GLY A 35 5.80 -3.42 -9.11
CA GLY A 35 6.58 -2.98 -7.97
C GLY A 35 6.03 -3.53 -6.67
N ASN A 36 6.91 -3.92 -5.75
CA ASN A 36 6.48 -4.40 -4.43
C ASN A 36 6.07 -3.18 -3.60
N CYS A 37 4.79 -3.12 -3.22
CA CYS A 37 4.26 -2.05 -2.39
C CYS A 37 3.81 -2.59 -1.04
N TYR A 38 4.35 -2.01 0.03
CA TYR A 38 3.96 -2.26 1.41
C TYR A 38 3.10 -1.10 1.88
N ILE A 39 1.88 -1.42 2.31
CA ILE A 39 0.91 -0.43 2.76
C ILE A 39 0.53 -0.79 4.20
N SER A 40 0.79 0.10 5.15
CA SER A 40 0.50 -0.14 6.56
C SER A 40 -0.33 0.98 7.16
N ALA A 41 -1.36 0.61 7.91
CA ALA A 41 -2.07 1.56 8.74
C ALA A 41 -1.15 1.99 9.90
N THR A 42 -1.22 3.26 10.26
CA THR A 42 -0.61 3.74 11.51
C THR A 42 -1.62 3.63 12.66
N ALA A 43 -1.19 3.89 13.90
CA ALA A 43 -2.12 4.01 15.03
C ALA A 43 -2.95 5.30 14.96
N THR A 44 -2.57 6.24 14.08
CA THR A 44 -3.27 7.49 13.84
C THR A 44 -4.38 7.32 12.81
N TYR A 45 -5.59 7.79 13.14
CA TYR A 45 -6.77 7.64 12.28
C TYR A 45 -6.52 8.16 10.86
N ARG A 46 -6.80 7.31 9.87
CA ARG A 46 -6.70 7.60 8.42
C ARG A 46 -5.31 7.97 7.92
N ILE A 47 -4.26 7.70 8.70
CA ILE A 47 -2.88 7.87 8.25
C ILE A 47 -2.31 6.49 7.91
N TRP A 48 -1.85 6.37 6.67
CA TRP A 48 -1.27 5.17 6.10
C TRP A 48 0.15 5.45 5.67
N ARG A 49 1.08 4.52 5.90
CA ARG A 49 2.39 4.53 5.27
C ARG A 49 2.33 3.67 4.02
N VAL A 50 2.83 4.19 2.90
CA VAL A 50 2.88 3.48 1.62
C VAL A 50 4.30 3.55 1.09
N GLN A 51 4.93 2.39 0.98
CA GLN A 51 6.34 2.22 0.65
C GLN A 51 6.50 1.34 -0.59
N PHE A 52 7.21 1.84 -1.58
CA PHE A 52 7.53 1.11 -2.79
C PHE A 52 8.97 0.66 -2.79
N PHE A 53 9.20 -0.58 -3.22
CA PHE A 53 10.51 -1.17 -3.36
C PHE A 53 10.73 -1.59 -4.81
N ASN A 54 11.97 -1.44 -5.27
CA ASN A 54 12.37 -1.98 -6.57
C ASN A 54 12.57 -3.51 -6.49
N SER A 55 12.96 -4.12 -7.61
CA SER A 55 13.22 -5.56 -7.71
C SER A 55 14.36 -6.08 -6.83
N THR A 56 15.27 -5.20 -6.37
CA THR A 56 16.38 -5.56 -5.47
C THR A 56 16.04 -5.36 -3.99
N GLY A 57 14.81 -4.93 -3.66
CA GLY A 57 14.39 -4.66 -2.28
C GLY A 57 14.85 -3.30 -1.74
N THR A 58 15.29 -2.39 -2.60
CA THR A 58 15.64 -1.02 -2.21
C THR A 58 14.37 -0.16 -2.17
N LEU A 59 14.16 0.57 -1.07
CA LEU A 59 13.08 1.56 -0.94
C LEU A 59 13.29 2.68 -1.98
N ILE A 60 12.30 2.89 -2.83
CA ILE A 60 12.34 3.91 -3.91
C ILE A 60 11.35 5.05 -3.68
N LEU A 61 10.30 4.83 -2.89
CA LEU A 61 9.32 5.85 -2.55
C LEU A 61 8.72 5.53 -1.18
N ASP A 62 8.74 6.49 -0.27
CA ASP A 62 8.13 6.42 1.06
C ASP A 62 7.17 7.58 1.25
N THR A 63 5.91 7.26 1.54
CA THR A 63 4.85 8.27 1.67
C THR A 63 3.97 8.01 2.87
N PHE A 64 3.52 9.10 3.51
CA PHE A 64 2.34 9.07 4.36
C PHE A 64 1.13 9.58 3.59
N GLN A 65 0.02 8.86 3.66
CA GLN A 65 -1.22 9.18 2.99
C GLN A 65 -2.33 9.37 4.02
N ALA A 66 -2.93 10.56 4.00
CA ALA A 66 -4.14 10.87 4.76
C ALA A 66 -5.36 10.54 3.88
N THR A 67 -5.93 9.36 4.08
CA THR A 67 -7.06 8.81 3.31
C THR A 67 -7.81 7.76 4.14
N GLU A 68 -9.05 7.47 3.76
CA GLU A 68 -9.80 6.37 4.38
C GLU A 68 -9.14 5.02 4.07
N ILE A 69 -8.90 4.76 2.78
CA ILE A 69 -8.19 3.59 2.27
C ILE A 69 -7.26 4.06 1.13
N PRO A 70 -5.99 3.65 1.08
CA PRO A 70 -5.11 3.93 -0.04
C PRO A 70 -5.63 3.29 -1.34
N GLU A 71 -5.58 4.03 -2.44
CA GLU A 71 -6.07 3.58 -3.75
C GLU A 71 -5.40 2.27 -4.19
N LEU A 72 -4.13 2.07 -3.85
CA LEU A 72 -3.38 0.83 -4.15
C LEU A 72 -3.94 -0.44 -3.48
N ILE A 73 -4.81 -0.32 -2.48
CA ILE A 73 -5.51 -1.46 -1.88
C ILE A 73 -6.75 -1.84 -2.70
N LEU A 74 -7.35 -0.88 -3.40
CA LEU A 74 -8.62 -1.08 -4.08
C LEU A 74 -8.40 -1.78 -5.42
N ALA A 75 -9.19 -2.82 -5.68
CA ALA A 75 -9.27 -3.42 -7.01
C ALA A 75 -9.98 -2.45 -7.96
N THR A 76 -9.54 -2.41 -9.21
CA THR A 76 -10.23 -1.64 -10.24
C THR A 76 -11.54 -2.34 -10.64
N LEU A 77 -12.46 -1.60 -11.26
CA LEU A 77 -13.70 -2.21 -11.79
C LEU A 77 -13.41 -3.28 -12.86
N GLU A 78 -12.33 -3.10 -13.62
CA GLU A 78 -11.86 -4.07 -14.62
C GLU A 78 -11.40 -5.36 -13.95
N ASP A 79 -10.56 -5.27 -12.91
CA ASP A 79 -10.10 -6.45 -12.15
C ASP A 79 -11.27 -7.26 -11.58
N ILE A 80 -12.31 -6.57 -11.10
CA ILE A 80 -13.53 -7.19 -10.56
C ILE A 80 -14.31 -7.91 -11.67
N ALA A 81 -14.53 -7.25 -12.81
CA ALA A 81 -15.26 -7.82 -13.94
C ALA A 81 -14.52 -9.04 -14.52
N ASP A 82 -13.21 -8.93 -14.70
CA ASP A 82 -12.36 -10.03 -15.19
C ASP A 82 -12.34 -11.21 -14.22
N SER A 83 -12.28 -10.92 -12.91
CA SER A 83 -12.36 -11.97 -11.89
C SER A 83 -13.71 -12.69 -11.92
N ALA A 84 -14.82 -11.97 -12.12
CA ALA A 84 -16.14 -12.58 -12.25
C ALA A 84 -16.22 -13.54 -13.46
N ASN A 85 -15.71 -13.11 -14.62
CA ASN A 85 -15.65 -13.94 -15.82
C ASN A 85 -14.79 -15.20 -15.63
N ARG A 86 -13.64 -15.07 -14.96
CA ARG A 86 -12.73 -16.19 -14.64
C ARG A 86 -13.37 -17.19 -13.68
N ILE A 87 -14.12 -16.71 -12.68
CA ILE A 87 -14.86 -17.57 -11.75
C ILE A 87 -15.96 -18.34 -12.48
N GLU A 88 -16.74 -17.69 -13.35
CA GLU A 88 -17.79 -18.36 -14.14
C GLU A 88 -17.21 -19.44 -15.06
N THR A 89 -16.09 -19.13 -15.73
CA THR A 89 -15.39 -20.08 -16.59
C THR A 89 -14.92 -21.31 -15.80
N THR A 90 -14.36 -21.07 -14.61
CA THR A 90 -13.89 -22.15 -13.73
C THR A 90 -15.05 -23.02 -13.24
N LEU A 91 -16.19 -22.42 -12.89
CA LEU A 91 -17.40 -23.13 -12.47
C LEU A 91 -17.94 -24.04 -13.58
N LYS A 92 -17.96 -23.57 -14.83
CA LYS A 92 -18.37 -24.36 -16.00
C LYS A 92 -17.43 -25.53 -16.29
N ALA A 93 -16.16 -25.42 -15.95
CA ALA A 93 -15.19 -26.49 -16.19
C ALA A 93 -15.28 -27.64 -15.17
N ILE A 94 -15.93 -27.41 -14.02
CA ILE A 94 -16.05 -28.39 -12.92
C ILE A 94 -17.48 -28.93 -12.74
N THR A 95 -18.43 -28.52 -13.59
CA THR A 95 -19.82 -29.00 -13.63
C THR A 95 -20.05 -29.77 -14.93
#